data_AF-A0A2C9KRB4-F1
#
_entry.id   AF-A0A2C9KRB4-F1
#
_cell.length_a   1.000
_cell.length_b   1.000
_cell.length_c   1.000
_cell.angle_alpha   90.00
_cell.angle_beta   90.00
_cell.angle_gamma   90.00
#
_symmetry.space_group_name_H-M   'P 1'
#
loop_
_entity.id
_entity.type
_entity.pdbx_description
1 polymer ?
#
loop_
_entity_poly.entity_id
_entity_poly.type
_entity_poly.pdbx_seq_one_letter_code
_entity_poly.pdbx_strand_id
1 'polypeptide(L)'
;MSRGKLKPEDERCIQTNYVYLKENLNALDIVDYLYQHSVITLDDKQNISKPGLSRPDRNEVLLSTLLNAGPGDAFKYFLASLSKQYVHVLKKIQNKEGRTVDSGEQQTQSLLDKLADKDRIIANLKEENESLKIDLTEALKNVDSLKEELSEFSVDILLLSYTLDILLHI
;
A
#
# COMPACT_ATOMS: atom_id res chain seq x y z
N MET A 1 23.37 -1.61 -30.31
CA MET A 1 23.43 -1.49 -28.84
C MET A 1 24.88 -1.51 -28.43
N SER A 2 25.39 -0.45 -27.80
CA SER A 2 26.76 -0.44 -27.29
C SER A 2 26.83 -1.34 -26.07
N ARG A 3 27.26 -2.59 -26.27
CA ARG A 3 27.55 -3.53 -25.18
C ARG A 3 28.68 -2.98 -24.33
N GLY A 4 28.57 -3.14 -23.02
CA GLY A 4 29.51 -2.57 -22.07
C GLY A 4 29.20 -3.03 -20.65
N LYS A 5 29.92 -2.50 -19.68
CA LYS A 5 29.64 -2.81 -18.28
C LYS A 5 28.35 -2.14 -17.82
N LEU A 6 27.61 -2.83 -16.97
CA LEU A 6 26.50 -2.25 -16.22
C LEU A 6 27.00 -1.06 -15.39
N LYS A 7 26.10 -0.20 -14.91
CA LYS A 7 26.50 0.87 -13.98
C LYS A 7 27.15 0.23 -12.75
N PRO A 8 28.22 0.81 -12.17
CA PRO A 8 28.97 0.18 -11.08
C PRO A 8 28.09 -0.27 -9.91
N GLU A 9 27.01 0.46 -9.65
CA GLU A 9 26.14 0.17 -8.51
C GLU A 9 25.17 -0.96 -8.83
N ASP A 10 24.60 -0.96 -10.03
CA ASP A 10 23.76 -2.07 -10.51
C ASP A 10 24.60 -3.37 -10.64
N GLU A 11 25.86 -3.24 -11.06
CA GLU A 11 26.83 -4.34 -11.15
C GLU A 11 27.07 -4.94 -9.76
N ARG A 12 27.30 -4.07 -8.78
CA ARG A 12 27.49 -4.45 -7.37
C ARG A 12 26.26 -5.12 -6.79
N CYS A 13 25.04 -4.72 -7.18
CA CYS A 13 23.80 -5.40 -6.78
C CYS A 13 23.83 -6.86 -7.17
N ILE A 14 24.10 -7.11 -8.44
CA ILE A 14 24.06 -8.45 -9.03
C ILE A 14 25.17 -9.29 -8.40
N GLN A 15 26.38 -8.75 -8.26
CA GLN A 15 27.52 -9.46 -7.68
C GLN A 15 27.28 -9.82 -6.21
N THR A 16 26.76 -8.90 -5.40
CA THR A 16 26.49 -9.14 -3.97
C THR A 16 25.41 -10.19 -3.75
N ASN A 17 24.47 -10.31 -4.69
CA ASN A 17 23.35 -11.25 -4.61
C ASN A 17 23.50 -12.44 -5.56
N TYR A 18 24.68 -12.64 -6.17
CA TYR A 18 24.86 -13.52 -7.32
C TYR A 18 24.43 -14.96 -7.05
N VAL A 19 24.92 -15.56 -5.95
CA VAL A 19 24.58 -16.93 -5.55
C VAL A 19 23.08 -17.07 -5.31
N TYR A 20 22.49 -16.10 -4.61
CA TYR A 20 21.06 -16.11 -4.30
C TYR A 20 20.21 -16.01 -5.58
N LEU A 21 20.56 -15.12 -6.50
CA LEU A 21 19.90 -14.99 -7.80
C LEU A 21 20.05 -16.27 -8.63
N LYS A 22 21.24 -16.88 -8.65
CA LYS A 22 21.49 -18.13 -9.38
C LYS A 22 20.60 -19.27 -8.90
N GLU A 23 20.32 -19.35 -7.61
CA GLU A 23 19.52 -20.44 -7.02
C GLU A 23 18.00 -20.20 -7.12
N ASN A 24 17.56 -18.94 -7.04
CA ASN A 24 16.15 -18.57 -6.84
C ASN A 24 15.45 -18.04 -8.09
N LEU A 25 16.16 -17.90 -9.21
CA LEU A 25 15.57 -17.50 -10.49
C LEU A 25 15.27 -18.70 -11.39
N ASN A 26 14.42 -18.46 -12.39
CA ASN A 26 14.36 -19.27 -13.60
C ASN A 26 14.49 -18.34 -14.80
N ALA A 27 15.64 -18.41 -15.48
CA ALA A 27 15.96 -17.52 -16.58
C ALA A 27 14.94 -17.57 -17.73
N LEU A 28 14.27 -18.72 -17.94
CA LEU A 28 13.28 -18.88 -19.01
C LEU A 28 12.05 -17.98 -18.80
N ASP A 29 11.71 -17.65 -17.57
CA ASP A 29 10.54 -16.82 -17.28
C ASP A 29 10.81 -15.32 -17.53
N ILE A 30 12.09 -14.96 -17.62
CA ILE A 30 12.58 -13.59 -17.66
C ILE A 30 13.12 -13.23 -19.06
N VAL A 31 13.69 -14.21 -19.77
CA VAL A 31 14.42 -14.02 -21.03
C VAL A 31 13.57 -13.35 -22.11
N ASP A 32 12.28 -13.71 -22.22
CA ASP A 32 11.38 -13.11 -23.22
C ASP A 32 11.12 -11.63 -22.95
N TYR A 33 10.94 -11.28 -21.68
CA TYR A 33 10.75 -9.89 -21.28
C TYR A 33 12.00 -9.05 -21.54
N LEU A 34 13.18 -9.57 -21.21
CA LEU A 34 14.44 -8.87 -21.48
C LEU A 34 14.71 -8.71 -22.97
N TYR A 35 14.36 -9.72 -23.79
CA TYR A 35 14.49 -9.64 -25.24
C TYR A 35 13.53 -8.60 -25.84
N GLN A 36 12.26 -8.58 -25.38
CA GLN A 36 11.26 -7.60 -25.81
C GLN A 36 11.72 -6.16 -25.55
N HIS A 37 12.37 -5.92 -24.41
CA HIS A 37 12.92 -4.61 -24.05
C HIS A 37 14.33 -4.36 -24.60
N SER A 38 14.81 -5.22 -25.50
CA SER A 38 16.13 -5.13 -26.13
C SER A 38 17.31 -5.04 -25.15
N VAL A 39 17.15 -5.61 -23.95
CA VAL A 39 18.21 -5.72 -22.94
C VAL A 39 19.21 -6.79 -23.34
N ILE A 40 18.72 -7.87 -23.94
CA ILE A 40 19.51 -8.98 -24.46
C ILE A 40 19.24 -9.15 -25.96
N THR A 41 20.19 -9.73 -26.67
CA THR A 41 20.08 -10.03 -28.11
C THR A 41 19.39 -11.37 -28.35
N LEU A 42 19.09 -11.66 -29.62
CA LEU A 42 18.54 -12.96 -30.01
C LEU A 42 19.52 -14.09 -29.70
N ASP A 43 20.82 -13.87 -29.93
CA ASP A 43 21.88 -14.84 -29.64
C ASP A 43 21.95 -15.13 -28.14
N ASP A 44 21.85 -14.11 -27.29
CA ASP A 44 21.82 -14.29 -25.84
C ASP A 44 20.60 -15.10 -25.40
N LYS A 45 19.42 -14.78 -25.95
CA LYS A 45 18.19 -15.52 -25.67
C LYS A 45 18.34 -16.98 -26.06
N GLN A 46 18.91 -17.27 -27.23
CA GLN A 46 19.17 -18.65 -27.66
C GLN A 46 20.16 -19.37 -26.76
N ASN A 47 21.21 -18.67 -26.30
CA ASN A 47 22.20 -19.22 -25.37
C ASN A 47 21.60 -19.54 -23.99
N ILE A 48 20.73 -18.67 -23.47
CA ILE A 48 20.04 -18.86 -22.19
C ILE A 48 19.02 -19.99 -22.29
N SER A 49 18.29 -20.08 -23.41
CA SER A 49 17.27 -21.10 -23.65
C SER A 49 17.82 -22.39 -24.27
N LYS A 50 19.14 -22.55 -24.33
CA LYS A 50 19.76 -23.70 -24.97
C LYS A 50 19.36 -25.01 -24.25
N PRO A 51 18.93 -26.04 -25.00
CA PRO A 51 18.59 -27.34 -24.42
C PRO A 51 19.77 -27.96 -23.68
N GLY A 52 19.50 -28.65 -22.58
CA GLY A 52 20.51 -29.38 -21.81
C GLY A 52 21.21 -28.58 -20.69
N LEU A 53 21.05 -27.25 -20.61
CA LEU A 53 21.51 -26.51 -19.43
C LEU A 53 20.61 -26.76 -18.23
N SER A 54 21.21 -26.89 -17.04
CA SER A 54 20.45 -26.92 -15.78
C SER A 54 19.92 -25.52 -15.44
N ARG A 55 18.91 -25.43 -14.56
CA ARG A 55 18.38 -24.13 -14.09
C ARG A 55 19.48 -23.18 -13.59
N PRO A 56 20.37 -23.57 -12.66
CA PRO A 56 21.41 -22.68 -12.17
C PRO A 56 22.40 -22.25 -13.27
N ASP A 57 22.71 -23.12 -14.23
CA ASP A 57 23.61 -22.76 -15.33
C ASP A 57 22.97 -21.75 -16.29
N ARG A 58 21.68 -21.91 -16.61
CA ARG A 58 20.94 -20.90 -17.39
C ARG A 58 20.90 -19.55 -16.69
N ASN A 59 20.69 -19.57 -15.37
CA ASN A 59 20.69 -18.35 -14.58
C ASN A 59 22.07 -17.69 -14.56
N GLU A 60 23.15 -18.46 -14.51
CA GLU A 60 24.51 -17.94 -14.63
C GLU A 60 24.77 -17.29 -16.00
N VAL A 61 24.31 -17.91 -17.09
CA VAL A 61 24.39 -17.30 -18.43
C VAL A 61 23.57 -16.00 -18.49
N LEU A 62 22.38 -15.97 -17.90
CA LEU A 62 21.57 -14.76 -17.82
C LEU A 62 22.26 -13.64 -17.03
N LEU A 63 22.76 -13.93 -15.83
CA LEU A 63 23.38 -12.93 -14.96
C LEU A 63 24.68 -12.38 -15.56
N SER A 64 25.50 -13.25 -16.16
CA SER A 64 26.71 -12.83 -16.88
C SER A 64 26.38 -11.98 -18.12
N THR A 65 25.32 -12.32 -18.85
CA THR A 65 24.82 -11.48 -19.96
C THR A 65 24.37 -10.11 -19.44
N LEU A 66 23.64 -10.07 -18.33
CA LEU A 66 23.13 -8.84 -17.73
C LEU A 66 24.26 -7.90 -17.27
N LEU A 67 25.33 -8.43 -16.67
CA LEU A 67 26.52 -7.66 -16.28
C LEU A 67 27.21 -6.97 -17.48
N ASN A 68 27.03 -7.51 -18.69
CA ASN A 68 27.61 -7.02 -19.93
C ASN A 68 26.59 -6.31 -20.85
N ALA A 69 25.38 -6.03 -20.34
CA ALA A 69 24.30 -5.41 -21.12
C ALA A 69 24.51 -3.90 -21.39
N GLY A 70 25.50 -3.28 -20.75
CA GLY A 70 25.84 -1.86 -20.88
C GLY A 70 25.22 -0.97 -19.78
N PRO A 71 25.64 0.30 -19.68
CA PRO A 71 25.22 1.23 -18.62
C PRO A 71 23.81 1.80 -18.83
N GLY A 72 22.98 1.17 -19.65
CA GLY A 72 21.62 1.60 -19.96
C GLY A 72 20.61 1.19 -18.88
N ASP A 73 19.37 0.99 -19.30
CA ASP A 73 18.25 0.60 -18.42
C ASP A 73 18.12 -0.92 -18.22
N ALA A 74 19.16 -1.69 -18.57
CA ALA A 74 19.18 -3.15 -18.50
C ALA A 74 18.79 -3.67 -17.10
N PHE A 75 19.37 -3.09 -16.06
CA PHE A 75 19.06 -3.45 -14.68
C PHE A 75 17.63 -3.10 -14.27
N LYS A 76 17.12 -1.93 -14.70
CA LYS A 76 15.73 -1.50 -14.45
C LYS A 76 14.73 -2.49 -15.04
N TYR A 77 14.93 -2.92 -16.28
CA TYR A 77 14.07 -3.92 -16.91
C TYR A 77 14.23 -5.30 -16.28
N PHE A 78 15.42 -5.66 -15.82
CA PHE A 78 15.60 -6.87 -15.02
C PHE A 78 14.78 -6.81 -13.73
N LEU A 79 14.84 -5.73 -12.95
CA LEU A 79 14.00 -5.56 -11.75
C LEU A 79 12.49 -5.59 -12.08
N ALA A 80 12.08 -4.98 -13.19
CA ALA A 80 10.68 -5.00 -13.64
C ALA A 80 10.21 -6.41 -14.06
N SER A 81 11.12 -7.26 -14.54
CA SER A 81 10.80 -8.67 -14.78
C SER A 81 10.58 -9.44 -13.48
N LEU A 82 11.41 -9.15 -12.46
CA LEU A 82 11.31 -9.79 -11.14
C LEU A 82 10.05 -9.36 -10.40
N SER A 83 9.57 -8.13 -10.57
CA SER A 83 8.37 -7.65 -9.87
C SER A 83 7.10 -8.41 -10.25
N LYS A 84 7.08 -9.10 -11.40
CA LYS A 84 5.91 -9.85 -11.85
C LYS A 84 5.78 -11.23 -11.19
N GLN A 85 6.89 -11.93 -11.01
CA GLN A 85 6.88 -13.36 -10.64
C GLN A 85 7.83 -13.69 -9.48
N TYR A 86 8.76 -12.80 -9.16
CA TYR A 86 9.85 -13.00 -8.20
C TYR A 86 9.88 -11.88 -7.16
N VAL A 87 8.70 -11.49 -6.64
CA VAL A 87 8.57 -10.41 -5.64
C VAL A 87 9.45 -10.65 -4.41
N HIS A 88 9.58 -11.91 -3.98
CA HIS A 88 10.43 -12.29 -2.85
C HIS A 88 11.92 -12.10 -3.15
N VAL A 89 12.36 -12.39 -4.38
CA VAL A 89 13.74 -12.15 -4.84
C VAL A 89 14.01 -10.65 -4.90
N LEU A 90 13.10 -9.89 -5.51
CA LEU A 90 13.18 -8.43 -5.62
C LEU A 90 13.35 -7.76 -4.24
N LYS A 91 12.50 -8.12 -3.27
CA LYS A 91 12.60 -7.61 -1.89
C LYS A 91 13.95 -7.92 -1.27
N LYS A 92 14.49 -9.12 -1.47
CA LYS A 92 15.76 -9.54 -0.86
C LYS A 92 16.97 -8.81 -1.45
N ILE A 93 16.99 -8.61 -2.77
CA ILE A 93 18.10 -7.89 -3.42
C ILE A 93 18.06 -6.39 -3.11
N GLN A 94 16.87 -5.79 -3.03
CA GLN A 94 16.70 -4.39 -2.64
C GLN A 94 17.02 -4.14 -1.15
N ASN A 95 16.76 -5.11 -0.27
CA ASN A 95 17.07 -4.97 1.16
C ASN A 95 18.58 -5.03 1.47
N LYS A 96 19.40 -5.65 0.61
CA LYS A 96 20.86 -5.76 0.80
C LYS A 96 21.64 -4.62 0.15
N GLU A 97 21.07 -3.97 -0.86
CA GLU A 97 21.59 -2.71 -1.37
C GLU A 97 21.11 -1.56 -0.50
N GLY A 98 21.85 -1.29 0.57
CA GLY A 98 21.75 0.01 1.22
C GLY A 98 22.13 1.11 0.23
N ARG A 99 21.16 1.62 -0.54
CA ARG A 99 21.14 2.97 -1.07
C ARG A 99 20.11 3.78 -0.27
N THR A 100 20.70 4.65 0.55
CA THR A 100 20.16 5.88 1.14
C THR A 100 19.08 5.70 2.21
N VAL A 101 19.58 5.56 3.43
CA VAL A 101 19.23 6.43 4.58
C VAL A 101 19.14 7.89 4.08
N ASP A 102 18.03 8.22 3.43
CA ASP A 102 17.47 9.58 3.32
C ASP A 102 16.05 9.57 2.69
N SER A 103 15.65 8.51 1.98
CA SER A 103 14.25 8.37 1.51
C SER A 103 13.48 7.23 2.17
N GLY A 104 14.15 6.19 2.66
CA GLY A 104 13.52 5.12 3.45
C GLY A 104 13.17 5.57 4.87
N GLU A 105 14.09 6.25 5.54
CA GLU A 105 13.84 6.84 6.86
C GLU A 105 12.95 8.08 6.78
N GLN A 106 13.05 8.94 5.76
CA GLN A 106 12.07 10.02 5.61
C GLN A 106 10.68 9.48 5.24
N GLN A 107 10.54 8.37 4.50
CA GLN A 107 9.22 7.76 4.32
C GLN A 107 8.73 7.06 5.58
N THR A 108 9.55 6.30 6.31
CA THR A 108 9.09 5.68 7.57
C THR A 108 8.87 6.71 8.66
N GLN A 109 9.68 7.76 8.76
CA GLN A 109 9.50 8.89 9.69
C GLN A 109 8.33 9.77 9.26
N SER A 110 8.16 10.10 7.97
CA SER A 110 6.96 10.79 7.47
C SER A 110 5.70 9.95 7.65
N LEU A 111 5.78 8.62 7.52
CA LEU A 111 4.67 7.71 7.80
C LEU A 111 4.41 7.62 9.30
N LEU A 112 5.44 7.61 10.16
CA LEU A 112 5.33 7.63 11.62
C LEU A 112 4.76 8.95 12.12
N ASP A 113 5.17 10.09 11.56
CA ASP A 113 4.64 11.42 11.87
C ASP A 113 3.18 11.52 11.41
N LYS A 114 2.86 11.02 10.20
CA LYS A 114 1.48 10.93 9.72
C LYS A 114 0.63 9.94 10.52
N LEU A 115 1.22 8.90 11.10
CA LEU A 115 0.55 7.96 11.99
C LEU A 115 0.26 8.63 13.34
N ALA A 116 1.23 9.35 13.91
CA ALA A 116 1.06 10.11 15.13
C ALA A 116 0.00 11.23 14.99
N ASP A 117 0.00 11.93 13.85
CA ASP A 117 -1.03 12.92 13.53
C ASP A 117 -2.41 12.27 13.39
N LYS A 118 -2.50 11.09 12.78
CA LYS A 118 -3.75 10.33 12.70
C LYS A 118 -4.25 9.91 14.08
N ASP A 119 -3.38 9.42 14.95
CA ASP A 119 -3.76 9.03 16.31
C ASP A 119 -4.27 10.23 17.12
N ARG A 120 -3.66 11.41 16.92
CA ARG A 120 -4.12 12.67 17.53
C ARG A 120 -5.47 13.12 16.98
N ILE A 121 -5.68 13.03 15.67
CA ILE A 121 -6.98 13.33 15.04
C ILE A 121 -8.05 12.36 15.53
N ILE A 122 -7.73 11.07 15.64
CA ILE A 122 -8.65 10.04 16.15
C ILE A 122 -9.01 10.31 17.62
N ALA A 123 -8.04 10.70 18.46
CA ALA A 123 -8.30 11.05 19.84
C ALA A 123 -9.25 12.26 19.95
N ASN A 124 -9.00 13.32 19.19
CA ASN A 124 -9.86 14.51 19.18
C ASN A 124 -11.28 14.19 18.68
N LEU A 125 -11.41 13.43 17.58
CA LEU A 125 -12.72 13.02 17.06
C LEU A 125 -13.47 12.12 18.05
N LYS A 126 -12.75 11.30 18.83
CA LYS A 126 -13.36 10.47 19.86
C LYS A 126 -13.86 11.31 21.02
N GLU A 127 -13.11 12.32 21.45
CA GLU A 127 -13.52 13.26 22.49
C GLU A 127 -14.74 14.09 22.06
N GLU A 128 -14.73 14.61 20.83
CA GLU A 128 -15.88 15.34 20.26
C GLU A 128 -17.13 14.46 20.17
N ASN A 129 -16.99 13.20 19.74
CA ASN A 129 -18.11 12.25 19.71
C ASN A 129 -18.67 11.95 21.12
N GLU A 130 -17.82 11.86 22.15
CA GLU A 130 -18.31 11.66 23.51
C GLU A 130 -19.01 12.92 24.05
N SER A 131 -18.52 14.12 23.73
CA SER A 131 -19.22 15.37 24.05
C SER A 131 -20.60 15.43 23.37
N LEU A 132 -20.66 15.15 22.06
CA LEU A 132 -21.92 15.16 21.31
C LEU A 132 -22.93 14.12 21.83
N LYS A 133 -22.46 12.96 22.30
CA LYS A 133 -23.35 11.98 22.95
C LYS A 133 -23.95 12.52 24.24
N ILE A 134 -23.18 13.25 25.04
CA ILE A 134 -23.67 13.87 26.28
C ILE A 134 -24.73 14.90 25.94
N ASP A 135 -24.44 15.81 25.01
CA ASP A 135 -25.38 16.86 24.58
C ASP A 135 -26.67 16.27 24.00
N LEU A 136 -26.55 15.21 23.19
CA LEU A 136 -27.72 14.50 22.64
C LEU A 136 -28.57 13.87 23.75
N THR A 137 -27.93 13.30 24.77
CA THR A 137 -28.63 12.68 25.90
C THR A 137 -29.37 13.73 26.73
N GLU A 138 -28.77 14.89 26.94
CA GLU A 138 -29.41 16.02 27.62
C GLU A 138 -30.59 16.57 26.82
N ALA A 139 -30.42 16.72 25.49
CA ALA A 139 -31.50 17.16 24.61
C ALA A 139 -32.69 16.17 24.62
N LEU A 140 -32.43 14.86 24.61
CA LEU A 140 -33.48 13.83 24.71
C LEU A 140 -34.25 13.95 26.02
N LYS A 141 -33.55 14.16 27.14
CA LYS A 141 -34.19 14.36 28.44
C LYS A 141 -35.11 15.59 28.45
N ASN A 142 -34.66 16.69 27.86
CA ASN A 142 -35.48 17.91 27.75
C ASN A 142 -36.74 17.69 26.89
N VAL A 143 -36.62 16.94 25.80
CA VAL A 143 -37.77 16.57 24.96
C VAL A 143 -38.78 15.73 25.76
N ASP A 144 -38.31 14.79 26.58
CA ASP A 144 -39.22 13.97 27.39
C ASP A 144 -39.92 14.79 28.47
N SER A 145 -39.24 15.73 29.13
CA SER A 145 -39.89 16.68 30.05
C SER A 145 -40.95 17.54 29.35
N LEU A 146 -40.66 18.06 28.15
CA LEU A 146 -41.64 18.84 27.37
C LEU A 146 -42.86 18.01 26.94
N LYS A 147 -42.68 16.71 26.67
CA LYS A 147 -43.82 15.82 26.37
C LYS A 147 -44.71 15.62 27.59
N GLU A 148 -44.14 15.51 28.78
CA GLU A 148 -44.92 15.42 30.03
C GLU A 148 -45.73 16.70 30.24
N GLU A 149 -45.11 17.88 30.11
CA GLU A 149 -45.82 19.18 30.24
C GLU A 149 -46.95 19.34 29.21
N LEU A 150 -46.70 18.96 27.95
CA LEU A 150 -47.74 18.99 26.90
C LEU A 150 -48.89 18.03 27.19
N SER A 151 -48.60 16.87 27.79
CA SER A 151 -49.64 15.91 28.16
C SER A 151 -50.53 16.45 29.28
N GLU A 152 -49.94 17.15 30.26
CA GLU A 152 -50.67 17.80 31.34
C GLU A 152 -51.57 18.93 30.80
N PHE A 153 -51.01 19.78 29.94
CA PHE A 153 -51.77 20.87 29.31
C PHE A 153 -52.91 20.36 28.42
N SER A 154 -52.72 19.23 27.74
CA SER A 154 -53.78 18.59 26.94
C SER A 154 -54.95 18.12 27.81
N VAL A 155 -54.71 17.64 29.03
CA VAL A 155 -55.77 17.23 29.96
C VAL A 155 -56.55 18.45 30.42
N ASP A 156 -55.86 19.55 30.75
CA ASP A 156 -56.48 20.80 31.18
C ASP A 156 -57.40 21.39 30.10
N ILE A 157 -56.97 21.40 28.83
CA ILE A 157 -57.79 21.86 27.70
C ILE A 157 -59.07 21.04 27.58
N LEU A 158 -58.99 19.71 27.72
CA LEU A 158 -60.16 18.82 27.62
C LEU A 158 -61.15 19.04 28.77
N LEU A 159 -60.66 19.30 29.99
CA LEU A 159 -61.51 19.66 31.12
C LEU A 159 -62.20 21.01 30.90
N LEU A 160 -61.48 22.00 30.37
CA LEU A 160 -62.03 23.29 29.99
C LEU A 160 -63.11 23.16 28.89
N SER A 161 -62.88 22.36 27.85
CA SER A 161 -63.90 22.17 26.80
C SER A 161 -65.15 21.49 27.35
N TYR A 162 -65.00 20.46 28.18
CA TYR A 162 -66.14 19.75 28.77
C TYR A 162 -66.97 20.63 29.72
N THR A 163 -66.32 21.48 30.51
CA THR A 163 -67.02 22.43 31.40
C THR A 163 -67.76 23.52 30.61
N LEU A 164 -67.18 24.02 29.52
CA LEU A 164 -67.84 24.94 28.59
C LEU A 164 -69.07 24.30 27.92
N ASP A 165 -68.99 23.04 27.49
CA ASP A 165 -70.11 22.32 26.89
C ASP A 165 -71.29 22.16 27.86
N ILE A 166 -71.00 21.86 29.13
CA ILE A 166 -72.03 21.78 30.19
C ILE A 166 -72.70 23.13 30.40
N LEU A 167 -71.91 24.21 30.49
CA LEU A 167 -72.42 25.57 30.72
C LEU A 167 -73.29 26.10 29.56
N LEU A 168 -73.05 25.64 28.33
CA LEU A 168 -73.82 26.03 27.14
C LEU A 168 -75.13 25.23 26.97
N HIS A 169 -75.30 24.11 27.67
CA HIS A 169 -76.48 23.23 27.58
C HIS A 169 -77.44 23.35 28.78
N ILE A 170 -77.21 24.30 29.68
CA ILE A 170 -78.09 24.68 30.81
C ILE A 170 -78.74 26.02 30.51
#